data_AF-A0A348TVU6-F1
#
_entry.id   AF-A0A348TVU6-F1
#
_cell.length_a   1.000
_cell.length_b   1.000
_cell.length_c   1.000
_cell.angle_alpha   90.00
_cell.angle_beta   90.00
_cell.angle_gamma   90.00
#
_symmetry.space_group_name_H-M   'P 1'
#
loop_
_entity.id
_entity.type
_entity.pdbx_description
1 polymer ?
#
loop_
_entity_poly.entity_id
_entity_poly.type
_entity_poly.pdbx_seq_one_letter_code
_entity_poly.pdbx_strand_id
1 'polypeptide(L)'
;FSAALDNLTTSIVMVSLLRKLIADQKDRWFFAGMVVVAANAGGAWSPIGDVTTTMLWIKGQITAGAVVTDLIIPSLFTLLAPLAILSFRLKGTIDRPLKAETAEHYTDPTTPFERNFVFFAGVAGLIFVPIFKTVTHLPPFMGMMLSLGVLWIITDRMHRRKPAEVRHGLSPLGVLQKIDT
;
A
#
# COMPACT_ATOMS: atom_id res chain seq x y z
N PHE A 1 -4.79 -0.21 -0.14
CA PHE A 1 -3.45 0.18 0.34
C PHE A 1 -2.82 1.34 -0.42
N SER A 2 -3.25 1.66 -1.65
CA SER A 2 -2.75 2.87 -2.34
C SER A 2 -3.06 4.20 -1.63
N ALA A 3 -4.11 4.28 -0.79
CA ALA A 3 -4.42 5.49 -0.02
C ALA A 3 -3.35 5.86 1.04
N ALA A 4 -2.41 4.95 1.31
CA ALA A 4 -1.40 5.05 2.35
C ALA A 4 0.05 4.86 1.84
N LEU A 5 0.20 4.33 0.62
CA LEU A 5 1.49 4.16 -0.07
C LEU A 5 1.55 5.11 -1.25
N ASP A 6 2.76 5.45 -1.67
CA ASP A 6 2.95 6.16 -2.93
C ASP A 6 2.32 5.38 -4.11
N ASN A 7 1.55 6.08 -4.95
CA ASN A 7 0.73 5.49 -6.02
C ASN A 7 1.59 4.74 -7.05
N LEU A 8 2.80 5.24 -7.29
CA LEU A 8 3.78 4.64 -8.18
C LEU A 8 4.30 3.33 -7.60
N THR A 9 4.68 3.32 -6.32
CA THR A 9 5.14 2.11 -5.62
C THR A 9 4.07 1.00 -5.66
N THR A 10 2.81 1.36 -5.36
CA THR A 10 1.70 0.39 -5.43
C THR A 10 1.54 -0.17 -6.84
N SER A 11 1.62 0.67 -7.86
CA SER A 11 1.52 0.24 -9.26
C SER A 11 2.66 -0.69 -9.66
N ILE A 12 3.90 -0.37 -9.29
CA ILE A 12 5.07 -1.21 -9.62
C ILE A 12 4.94 -2.61 -9.01
N VAL A 13 4.65 -2.71 -7.71
CA VAL A 13 4.54 -4.00 -7.02
C VAL A 13 3.39 -4.82 -7.60
N MET A 14 2.24 -4.21 -7.87
CA MET A 14 1.10 -4.93 -8.40
C MET A 14 1.33 -5.38 -9.86
N VAL A 15 1.99 -4.56 -10.69
CA VAL A 15 2.34 -4.94 -12.07
C VAL A 15 3.39 -6.06 -12.09
N SER A 16 4.34 -6.09 -11.16
CA SER A 16 5.31 -7.18 -11.05
C SER A 16 4.63 -8.50 -10.65
N LEU A 17 3.63 -8.45 -9.77
CA LEU A 17 2.81 -9.61 -9.41
C LEU A 17 1.91 -10.08 -10.55
N LEU A 18 1.33 -9.17 -11.33
CA LEU A 18 0.51 -9.52 -12.51
C LEU A 18 1.29 -10.37 -13.53
N ARG A 19 2.60 -10.14 -13.69
CA ARG A 19 3.45 -10.98 -14.56
C ARG A 19 3.49 -12.45 -14.10
N LYS A 20 3.32 -12.72 -12.80
CA LYS A 20 3.28 -14.07 -12.22
C LYS A 20 1.88 -14.68 -12.22
N LEU A 21 0.84 -13.85 -12.27
CA LEU A 21 -0.56 -14.26 -12.14
C LEU A 21 -1.30 -14.43 -13.47
N ILE A 22 -0.84 -13.77 -14.54
CA ILE A 22 -1.53 -13.75 -15.84
C ILE A 22 -0.55 -14.15 -16.93
N ALA A 23 -0.78 -15.32 -17.53
CA ALA A 23 0.07 -15.87 -18.58
C ALA A 23 -0.06 -15.09 -19.90
N ASP A 24 -1.30 -14.78 -20.30
CA ASP A 24 -1.57 -14.05 -21.55
C ASP A 24 -1.09 -12.60 -21.48
N GLN A 25 -0.42 -12.14 -22.55
CA GLN A 25 0.17 -10.82 -22.61
C GLN A 25 -0.89 -9.71 -22.72
N LYS A 26 -1.95 -9.96 -23.50
CA LYS A 26 -3.01 -8.98 -23.76
C LYS A 26 -3.82 -8.74 -22.48
N ASP A 27 -4.18 -9.80 -21.77
CA ASP A 27 -4.83 -9.71 -20.47
C ASP A 27 -3.91 -9.02 -19.45
N ARG A 28 -2.61 -9.36 -19.43
CA ARG A 28 -1.67 -8.74 -18.49
C ARG A 28 -1.57 -7.23 -18.67
N TRP A 29 -1.46 -6.73 -19.90
CA TRP A 29 -1.44 -5.29 -20.19
C TRP A 29 -2.74 -4.62 -19.78
N PHE A 30 -3.85 -5.30 -20.02
CA PHE A 30 -5.17 -4.82 -19.66
C PHE A 30 -5.33 -4.67 -18.13
N PHE A 31 -5.04 -5.72 -17.37
CA PHE A 31 -5.10 -5.69 -15.90
C PHE A 31 -4.05 -4.76 -15.30
N ALA A 32 -2.89 -4.58 -15.93
CA ALA A 32 -1.91 -3.58 -15.52
C ALA A 32 -2.48 -2.15 -15.61
N GLY A 33 -3.20 -1.83 -16.69
CA GLY A 33 -3.91 -0.55 -16.81
C GLY A 33 -4.95 -0.35 -15.70
N MET A 34 -5.74 -1.39 -15.39
CA MET A 34 -6.72 -1.35 -14.29
C MET A 34 -6.06 -1.16 -12.92
N VAL A 35 -4.91 -1.80 -12.68
CA VAL A 35 -4.12 -1.61 -11.45
C VAL A 35 -3.67 -0.16 -11.30
N VAL A 36 -3.17 0.47 -12.36
CA VAL A 36 -2.73 1.86 -12.33
C VAL A 36 -3.89 2.81 -12.03
N VAL A 37 -5.05 2.58 -12.67
CA VAL A 37 -6.28 3.36 -12.39
C VAL A 37 -6.68 3.20 -10.93
N ALA A 38 -6.70 1.97 -10.41
CA ALA A 38 -7.07 1.68 -9.03
C ALA A 38 -6.09 2.28 -8.01
N ALA A 39 -4.79 2.26 -8.30
CA ALA A 39 -3.77 2.86 -7.45
C ALA A 39 -3.96 4.38 -7.36
N ASN A 40 -4.03 5.08 -8.50
CA ASN A 40 -4.21 6.53 -8.55
C ASN A 40 -5.55 6.98 -7.93
N ALA A 41 -6.65 6.29 -8.25
CA ALA A 41 -7.96 6.58 -7.65
C ALA A 41 -7.92 6.37 -6.13
N GLY A 42 -7.22 5.32 -5.68
CA GLY A 42 -7.03 5.01 -4.27
C GLY A 42 -6.18 6.01 -3.51
N GLY A 43 -5.21 6.67 -4.14
CA GLY A 43 -4.39 7.72 -3.52
C GLY A 43 -5.10 9.07 -3.42
N ALA A 44 -5.90 9.43 -4.44
CA ALA A 44 -6.47 10.76 -4.60
C ALA A 44 -7.42 11.19 -3.46
N TRP A 45 -8.17 10.26 -2.87
CA TRP A 45 -9.15 10.58 -1.82
C TRP A 45 -8.56 10.74 -0.41
N SER A 46 -7.25 10.52 -0.25
CA SER A 46 -6.54 10.64 1.02
C SER A 46 -5.58 11.84 0.98
N PRO A 47 -5.50 12.65 2.05
CA PRO A 47 -4.56 13.77 2.12
C PRO A 47 -3.08 13.36 2.10
N ILE A 48 -2.79 12.07 2.31
CA ILE A 48 -1.42 11.51 2.34
C ILE A 48 -1.19 10.57 1.13
N GLY A 49 -2.24 10.20 0.40
CA GLY A 49 -2.17 9.18 -0.65
C GLY A 49 -1.56 9.66 -1.98
N ASP A 50 -1.43 10.97 -2.20
CA ASP A 50 -0.73 11.53 -3.36
C ASP A 50 0.14 12.71 -2.96
N VAL A 51 1.26 12.89 -3.66
CA VAL A 51 2.21 13.99 -3.41
C VAL A 51 1.51 15.33 -3.60
N THR A 52 0.63 15.46 -4.59
CA THR A 52 -0.10 16.70 -4.89
C THR A 52 -1.07 17.04 -3.76
N THR A 53 -1.85 16.06 -3.29
CA THR A 53 -2.79 16.25 -2.17
C THR A 53 -2.04 16.57 -0.88
N THR A 54 -0.92 15.88 -0.63
CA THR A 54 -0.05 16.17 0.53
C THR A 54 0.50 17.59 0.45
N MET A 55 0.95 18.03 -0.73
CA MET A 55 1.49 19.37 -0.96
C MET A 55 0.44 20.46 -0.69
N LEU A 56 -0.77 20.31 -1.26
CA LEU A 56 -1.88 21.24 -1.04
C LEU A 56 -2.30 21.28 0.43
N TRP A 57 -2.30 20.12 1.10
CA TRP A 57 -2.62 20.03 2.51
C TRP A 57 -1.58 20.74 3.37
N ILE A 58 -0.29 20.53 3.12
CA ILE A 58 0.81 21.21 3.83
C ILE A 58 0.74 22.74 3.63
N LYS A 59 0.40 23.20 2.42
CA LYS A 59 0.20 24.62 2.10
C LYS A 59 -1.10 25.22 2.65
N GLY A 60 -1.88 24.45 3.41
CA GLY A 60 -3.14 24.92 4.00
C GLY A 60 -4.26 25.19 3.00
N GLN A 61 -4.14 24.72 1.75
CA GLN A 61 -5.12 24.94 0.69
C GLN A 61 -6.35 24.03 0.81
N ILE A 62 -6.18 22.87 1.45
CA ILE A 62 -7.23 21.87 1.66
C ILE A 62 -7.17 21.33 3.09
N THR A 63 -8.29 20.85 3.60
CA THR A 63 -8.37 20.18 4.91
C THR A 63 -8.49 18.67 4.73
N ALA A 64 -8.00 17.89 5.70
CA ALA A 64 -8.05 16.42 5.63
C ALA A 64 -9.49 15.89 5.52
N GLY A 65 -10.43 16.51 6.25
CA GLY A 65 -11.85 16.13 6.20
C GLY A 65 -12.47 16.39 4.83
N ALA A 66 -12.28 17.59 4.27
CA ALA A 66 -12.86 17.96 2.98
C ALA A 66 -12.33 17.07 1.83
N VAL A 67 -11.03 16.78 1.82
CA VAL A 67 -10.43 15.87 0.83
C VAL A 67 -11.10 14.50 0.84
N VAL A 68 -11.28 13.93 2.02
CA VAL A 68 -11.89 12.60 2.16
C VAL A 68 -13.35 12.63 1.72
N THR A 69 -14.14 13.62 2.15
CA THR A 69 -15.57 13.68 1.81
C THR A 69 -15.80 13.96 0.33
N ASP A 70 -15.00 14.84 -0.27
CA ASP A 70 -15.25 15.34 -1.62
C ASP A 70 -14.71 14.39 -2.69
N LEU A 71 -13.63 13.65 -2.39
CA LEU A 71 -12.94 12.81 -3.38
C LEU A 71 -13.23 11.32 -3.23
N ILE A 72 -13.78 10.83 -2.11
CA ILE A 72 -14.07 9.39 -1.96
C ILE A 72 -15.08 8.88 -2.99
N ILE A 73 -16.14 9.65 -3.28
CA ILE A 73 -17.17 9.28 -4.26
C ILE A 73 -16.61 9.33 -5.69
N PRO A 74 -15.96 10.44 -6.14
CA PRO A 74 -15.29 10.47 -7.45
C PRO A 74 -14.25 9.35 -7.62
N SER A 75 -13.40 9.10 -6.63
CA SER A 75 -12.39 8.03 -6.68
C SER A 75 -13.01 6.65 -6.78
N LEU A 76 -14.12 6.40 -6.08
CA LEU A 76 -14.82 5.14 -6.21
C LEU A 76 -15.44 4.99 -7.60
N PHE A 77 -16.00 6.06 -8.15
CA PHE A 77 -16.60 6.04 -9.48
C PHE A 77 -15.57 5.77 -10.59
N THR A 78 -14.39 6.40 -10.52
CA THR A 78 -13.31 6.16 -11.50
C THR A 78 -12.78 4.72 -11.47
N LEU A 79 -12.90 4.04 -10.33
CA LEU A 79 -12.62 2.60 -10.23
C LEU A 79 -13.79 1.74 -10.74
N LEU A 80 -15.00 1.98 -10.25
CA LEU A 80 -16.16 1.12 -10.48
C LEU A 80 -16.72 1.24 -11.89
N ALA A 81 -16.71 2.42 -12.51
CA ALA A 81 -17.25 2.62 -13.85
C ALA A 81 -16.55 1.75 -14.91
N PRO A 82 -15.21 1.76 -15.06
CA PRO A 82 -14.55 0.86 -15.99
C PRO A 82 -14.75 -0.60 -15.59
N LEU A 83 -14.63 -0.95 -14.30
CA LEU A 83 -14.85 -2.32 -13.82
C LEU A 83 -16.24 -2.86 -14.18
N ALA A 84 -17.28 -2.06 -14.02
CA ALA A 84 -18.66 -2.44 -14.34
C ALA A 84 -18.84 -2.66 -15.84
N ILE A 85 -18.37 -1.72 -16.68
CA ILE A 85 -18.42 -1.85 -18.14
C ILE A 85 -17.72 -3.14 -18.60
N LEU A 86 -16.58 -3.44 -17.99
CA LEU A 86 -15.78 -4.60 -18.32
C LEU A 86 -16.40 -5.91 -17.85
N SER A 87 -17.04 -5.92 -16.68
CA SER A 87 -17.77 -7.09 -16.18
C SER A 87 -18.89 -7.54 -17.13
N PHE A 88 -19.42 -6.64 -17.95
CA PHE A 88 -20.41 -6.99 -19.00
C PHE A 88 -19.78 -7.41 -20.33
N ARG A 89 -18.56 -6.92 -20.64
CA ARG A 89 -17.87 -7.16 -21.92
C ARG A 89 -16.98 -8.39 -21.91
N LEU A 90 -16.32 -8.67 -20.79
CA LEU A 90 -15.41 -9.80 -20.60
C LEU A 90 -16.17 -10.94 -19.94
N LYS A 91 -16.65 -11.89 -20.75
CA LYS A 91 -17.05 -13.22 -20.28
C LYS A 91 -15.94 -14.19 -20.65
N GLY A 92 -15.15 -14.62 -19.67
CA GLY A 92 -14.05 -15.55 -19.89
C GLY A 92 -13.68 -16.29 -18.62
N THR A 93 -13.41 -17.58 -18.75
CA THR A 93 -12.75 -18.39 -17.72
C THR A 93 -11.26 -18.04 -17.74
N ILE A 94 -10.80 -17.33 -16.71
CA ILE A 94 -9.37 -17.11 -16.49
C ILE A 94 -8.81 -18.44 -15.99
N ASP A 95 -8.02 -19.12 -16.82
CA ASP A 95 -7.20 -20.23 -16.36
C ASP A 95 -6.19 -19.68 -15.36
N ARG A 96 -6.34 -20.08 -14.10
CA ARG A 96 -5.38 -19.72 -13.05
C ARG A 96 -4.04 -20.37 -13.44
N PRO A 97 -2.92 -19.63 -13.40
CA PRO A 97 -1.62 -20.26 -13.58
C PRO A 97 -1.49 -21.37 -12.55
N LEU A 98 -1.02 -22.55 -12.99
CA LEU A 98 -0.60 -23.65 -12.13
C LEU A 98 0.16 -23.05 -10.97
N LYS A 99 -0.31 -23.33 -9.75
CA LYS A 99 0.26 -22.83 -8.50
C LYS A 99 1.79 -22.79 -8.61
N ALA A 100 2.35 -21.60 -8.77
CA ALA A 100 3.71 -21.38 -8.33
C ALA A 100 3.61 -21.38 -6.80
N GLU A 101 3.58 -22.58 -6.21
CA GLU A 101 4.03 -22.77 -4.83
C GLU A 101 5.51 -22.41 -4.84
N THR A 102 5.77 -21.11 -4.82
CA THR A 102 7.11 -20.57 -4.62
C THR A 102 7.60 -21.18 -3.32
N ALA A 103 8.68 -21.94 -3.39
CA ALA A 103 9.28 -22.66 -2.26
C ALA A 103 9.67 -21.75 -1.07
N GLU A 104 9.51 -20.42 -1.19
CA GLU A 104 9.67 -19.47 -0.09
C GLU A 104 8.52 -19.49 0.93
N HIS A 105 7.38 -20.12 0.63
CA HIS A 105 6.25 -20.18 1.57
C HIS A 105 6.54 -21.03 2.83
N TYR A 106 7.64 -21.79 2.82
CA TYR A 106 8.06 -22.68 3.91
C TYR A 106 9.04 -22.07 4.91
N THR A 107 9.52 -20.85 4.65
CA THR A 107 10.33 -20.10 5.61
C THR A 107 9.67 -18.76 5.86
N ASP A 108 8.46 -18.78 6.40
CA ASP A 108 7.87 -17.58 7.00
C ASP A 108 8.27 -17.60 8.49
N PRO A 109 9.33 -16.86 8.88
CA PRO A 109 9.83 -16.92 10.24
C PRO A 109 8.93 -16.12 11.19
N THR A 110 7.81 -15.56 10.71
CA THR A 110 6.88 -14.72 11.47
C THR A 110 5.58 -15.45 11.77
N THR A 111 5.01 -15.22 12.95
CA THR A 111 3.70 -15.78 13.28
C THR A 111 2.59 -14.91 12.66
N PRO A 112 1.42 -15.47 12.32
CA PRO A 112 0.27 -14.69 11.82
C PRO A 112 -0.13 -13.54 12.75
N PHE A 113 0.10 -13.70 14.06
CA PHE A 113 -0.12 -12.67 15.06
C PHE A 113 0.85 -11.49 14.92
N GLU A 114 2.15 -11.74 14.77
CA GLU A 114 3.18 -10.70 14.58
C GLU A 114 2.87 -9.86 13.33
N ARG A 115 2.51 -10.52 12.21
CA ARG A 115 2.13 -9.86 10.96
C ARG A 115 0.90 -8.96 11.12
N ASN A 116 -0.17 -9.49 11.71
CA ASN A 116 -1.40 -8.72 11.90
C ASN A 116 -1.19 -7.55 12.87
N PHE A 117 -0.41 -7.75 13.94
CA PHE A 117 -0.10 -6.69 14.89
C PHE A 117 0.67 -5.54 14.23
N VAL A 118 1.76 -5.85 13.52
CA VAL A 118 2.56 -4.83 12.81
C VAL A 118 1.72 -4.11 11.76
N PHE A 119 0.85 -4.83 11.05
CA PHE A 119 -0.08 -4.25 10.09
C PHE A 119 -1.03 -3.25 10.74
N PHE A 120 -1.73 -3.63 11.81
CA PHE A 120 -2.66 -2.72 12.50
C PHE A 120 -1.93 -1.55 13.15
N ALA A 121 -0.73 -1.77 13.72
CA ALA A 121 0.10 -0.71 14.26
C ALA A 121 0.53 0.30 13.18
N GLY A 122 0.88 -0.17 11.98
CA GLY A 122 1.19 0.69 10.83
C GLY A 122 -0.02 1.51 10.38
N VAL A 123 -1.20 0.88 10.25
CA VAL A 123 -2.45 1.58 9.89
C VAL A 123 -2.82 2.64 10.94
N ALA A 124 -2.72 2.30 12.22
CA ALA A 124 -2.94 3.26 13.31
C ALA A 124 -1.95 4.42 13.24
N GLY A 125 -0.68 4.15 12.96
CA GLY A 125 0.36 5.16 12.77
C GLY A 125 0.09 6.12 11.59
N LEU A 126 -0.54 5.64 10.52
CA LEU A 126 -0.97 6.46 9.38
C LEU A 126 -2.18 7.35 9.72
N ILE A 127 -3.17 6.80 10.43
CA ILE A 127 -4.35 7.55 10.89
C ILE A 127 -3.95 8.62 11.94
N PHE A 128 -2.88 8.38 12.69
CA PHE A 128 -2.34 9.34 13.64
C PHE A 128 -1.78 10.61 12.98
N VAL A 129 -1.23 10.53 11.76
CA VAL A 129 -0.62 11.68 11.06
C VAL A 129 -1.56 12.88 10.88
N PRO A 130 -2.80 12.72 10.35
CA PRO A 130 -3.72 13.84 10.23
C PRO A 130 -4.11 14.40 11.61
N ILE A 131 -4.30 13.56 12.61
CA ILE A 131 -4.63 13.98 13.99
C ILE A 131 -3.47 14.82 14.57
N PHE A 132 -2.24 14.32 14.47
CA PHE A 132 -1.04 15.01 14.93
C PHE A 132 -0.92 16.41 14.32
N LYS A 133 -1.08 16.53 12.99
CA LYS A 133 -1.04 17.84 12.32
C LYS A 133 -2.15 18.76 12.85
N THR A 134 -3.38 18.27 12.98
CA THR A 134 -4.52 19.10 13.43
C THR A 134 -4.36 19.64 14.84
N VAL A 135 -3.71 18.89 15.74
CA VAL A 135 -3.54 19.28 17.15
C VAL A 135 -2.27 20.10 17.37
N THR A 136 -1.17 19.73 16.71
CA THR A 136 0.16 20.33 16.95
C THR A 136 0.52 21.45 15.98
N HIS A 137 -0.19 21.55 14.85
CA HIS A 137 0.13 22.43 13.72
C HIS A 137 1.51 22.20 13.09
N LEU A 138 2.20 21.12 13.46
CA LEU A 138 3.52 20.77 12.91
C LEU A 138 3.39 20.09 11.53
N PRO A 139 4.46 20.12 10.72
CA PRO A 139 4.50 19.44 9.43
C PRO A 139 4.18 17.93 9.54
N PRO A 140 3.39 17.36 8.60
CA PRO A 140 2.99 15.95 8.61
C PRO A 140 4.13 14.94 8.63
N PHE A 141 5.27 15.27 8.01
CA PHE A 141 6.41 14.36 7.94
C PHE A 141 6.98 14.03 9.33
N MET A 142 6.88 14.95 10.29
CA MET A 142 7.31 14.70 11.66
C MET A 142 6.45 13.62 12.32
N GLY A 143 5.14 13.66 12.09
CA GLY A 143 4.21 12.62 12.53
C GLY A 143 4.48 11.27 11.85
N MET A 144 4.78 11.28 10.55
CA MET A 144 5.15 10.05 9.81
C MET A 144 6.43 9.42 10.37
N MET A 145 7.47 10.22 10.60
CA MET A 145 8.74 9.76 11.17
C MET A 145 8.56 9.23 12.60
N LEU A 146 7.73 9.88 13.42
CA LEU A 146 7.39 9.40 14.76
C LEU A 146 6.66 8.06 14.72
N SER A 147 5.63 7.92 13.88
CA SER A 147 4.90 6.67 13.69
C SER A 147 5.83 5.54 13.23
N LEU A 148 6.74 5.83 12.29
CA LEU A 148 7.73 4.85 11.81
C LEU A 148 8.72 4.45 12.92
N GLY A 149 9.20 5.41 13.73
CA GLY A 149 10.08 5.14 14.86
C GLY A 149 9.42 4.27 15.93
N VAL A 150 8.14 4.53 16.24
CA VAL A 150 7.35 3.69 17.15
C VAL A 150 7.18 2.27 16.58
N LEU A 151 6.81 2.15 15.31
CA LEU A 151 6.68 0.86 14.63
C LEU A 151 8.01 0.09 14.62
N TRP A 152 9.13 0.79 14.46
CA TRP A 152 10.46 0.20 14.50
C TRP A 152 10.81 -0.34 15.89
N ILE A 153 10.55 0.42 16.96
CA ILE A 153 10.76 -0.04 18.33
C ILE A 153 9.90 -1.28 18.62
N ILE A 154 8.65 -1.28 18.18
CA ILE A 154 7.73 -2.43 18.31
C ILE A 154 8.28 -3.66 17.60
N THR A 155 8.67 -3.51 16.33
CA THR A 155 9.16 -4.62 15.50
C THR A 155 10.49 -5.17 16.02
N ASP A 156 11.44 -4.31 16.43
CA ASP A 156 12.69 -4.76 17.06
C ASP A 156 12.41 -5.48 18.38
N ARG A 157 11.53 -4.94 19.23
CA ARG A 157 11.17 -5.59 20.50
C ARG A 157 10.53 -6.96 20.28
N MET A 158 9.70 -7.10 19.25
CA MET A 158 9.00 -8.35 18.91
C MET A 158 9.96 -9.41 18.36
N HIS A 159 10.88 -9.01 17.47
CA HIS A 159 11.83 -9.94 16.84
C HIS A 159 13.14 -10.10 17.61
N ARG A 160 13.25 -9.51 18.82
CA ARG A 160 14.48 -9.49 19.64
C ARG A 160 15.08 -10.85 19.97
N ARG A 161 14.27 -11.92 19.91
CA ARG A 161 14.65 -13.30 20.26
C ARG A 161 14.94 -14.20 19.06
N LYS A 162 14.80 -13.71 17.82
CA LYS A 162 15.07 -14.51 16.59
C LYS A 162 16.55 -14.38 16.18
N PRO A 163 17.16 -15.45 15.63
CA PRO A 163 18.57 -15.44 15.22
C PRO A 163 18.87 -14.33 14.19
N ALA A 164 20.08 -13.77 14.24
CA ALA A 164 20.47 -12.55 13.51
C ALA A 164 20.25 -12.61 11.99
N GLU A 165 20.34 -13.80 11.40
CA GLU A 165 20.11 -14.08 9.98
C GLU A 165 18.66 -13.80 9.54
N VAL A 166 17.69 -14.14 10.38
CA VAL A 166 16.26 -13.86 10.16
C VAL A 166 15.94 -12.38 10.40
N ARG A 167 16.67 -11.76 11.33
CA ARG A 167 16.45 -10.38 11.77
C ARG A 167 16.83 -9.37 10.69
N HIS A 168 17.86 -9.65 9.89
CA HIS A 168 18.24 -8.81 8.75
C HIS A 168 17.17 -8.83 7.64
N GLY A 169 16.63 -10.01 7.28
CA GLY A 169 15.62 -10.14 6.24
C GLY A 169 14.24 -9.55 6.56
N LEU A 170 13.89 -9.46 7.85
CA LEU A 170 12.62 -8.89 8.32
C LEU A 170 12.72 -7.41 8.71
N SER A 171 13.94 -6.86 8.78
CA SER A 171 14.14 -5.43 9.03
C SER A 171 13.70 -4.60 7.81
N PRO A 172 13.25 -3.35 8.00
CA PRO A 172 12.92 -2.46 6.87
C PRO A 172 14.07 -2.34 5.85
N LEU A 173 15.32 -2.42 6.31
CA LEU A 173 16.54 -2.44 5.49
C LEU A 173 16.67 -3.69 4.61
N GLY A 174 16.38 -4.87 5.14
CA GLY A 174 16.43 -6.12 4.36
C GLY A 174 15.32 -6.24 3.34
N VAL A 175 14.13 -5.70 3.65
CA VAL A 175 13.01 -5.64 2.71
C VAL A 175 13.30 -4.68 1.56
N LEU A 176 13.95 -3.54 1.82
CA LEU A 176 14.38 -2.60 0.78
C LEU A 176 15.42 -3.23 -0.17
N GLN A 177 16.41 -3.98 0.34
CA GLN A 177 17.41 -4.65 -0.50
C GLN A 177 16.83 -5.75 -1.40
N LYS A 178 15.77 -6.44 -0.97
CA LYS A 178 15.11 -7.50 -1.76
C LYS A 178 14.23 -6.99 -2.90
N ILE A 179 13.92 -5.68 -2.95
CA ILE A 179 13.09 -5.08 -4.00
C ILE A 179 13.93 -4.66 -5.22
N ASP A 180 15.24 -4.44 -5.03
CA ASP A 180 16.20 -4.08 -6.09
C ASP A 180 16.81 -5.29 -6.82
N THR A 181 16.43 -6.53 -6.46
CA THR A 181 16.86 -7.78 -7.14
C THR A 181 15.68 -8.53 -7.72
#